data_AF-A0A518BQT9-F1
#
_entry.id   AF-A0A518BQT9-F1
#
_cell.length_a   1.000
_cell.length_b   1.000
_cell.length_c   1.000
_cell.angle_alpha   90.00
_cell.angle_beta   90.00
_cell.angle_gamma   90.00
#
_symmetry.space_group_name_H-M   'P 1'
#
loop_
_entity.id
_entity.type
_entity.pdbx_description
1 polymer ?
#
loop_
_entity_poly.entity_id
_entity_poly.type
_entity_poly.pdbx_seq_one_letter_code
_entity_poly.pdbx_strand_id
1 'polypeptide(L)'
;MLGGGVLGPVAGAILAWRHRAGAAGLRALWRHLVDVRISDWRGWTGALLPAGYFAVASTVVFALTGVTFRSEVGPLGFAGLLLASCVLVIGEELGWRGTQLPLLQETGGALRSSVVVAVSWAFWHLPLVLMWGAGPDSSPLEAGLALIPYLLLTIPMAVMHTFAFNSARGLVLVSVVLHGLHNHLNAVLGPNPAEDAALARAGALSGPVLMGVFWSVAVGLWIAFRGRDLAPRGKVTASSMLESRP
;
A
#
# COMPACT_ATOMS: atom_id res chain seq x y z
N MET A 1 3.36 5.39 -18.41
CA MET A 1 4.72 4.82 -18.20
C MET A 1 4.58 3.59 -17.31
N LEU A 2 4.59 2.38 -17.87
CA LEU A 2 4.21 1.14 -17.16
C LEU A 2 5.37 0.15 -16.90
N GLY A 3 6.61 0.48 -17.28
CA GLY A 3 7.71 -0.50 -17.32
C GLY A 3 8.74 -0.44 -16.19
N GLY A 4 9.12 0.77 -15.73
CA GLY A 4 10.29 0.93 -14.84
C GLY A 4 10.01 0.77 -13.34
N GLY A 5 8.83 1.19 -12.88
CA GLY A 5 8.47 1.25 -11.46
C GLY A 5 8.27 -0.11 -10.77
N VAL A 6 8.08 -1.19 -11.55
CA VAL A 6 7.79 -2.54 -11.02
C VAL A 6 9.06 -3.38 -10.86
N LEU A 7 10.07 -3.12 -11.70
CA LEU A 7 11.21 -4.02 -11.87
C LEU A 7 12.22 -3.92 -10.72
N GLY A 8 12.42 -2.74 -10.13
CA GLY A 8 13.39 -2.56 -9.04
C GLY A 8 13.06 -3.39 -7.80
N PRO A 9 11.87 -3.23 -7.19
CA PRO A 9 11.46 -4.01 -6.03
C PRO A 9 11.45 -5.53 -6.28
N VAL A 10 11.00 -5.97 -7.48
CA VAL A 10 10.98 -7.40 -7.82
C VAL A 10 12.39 -7.96 -8.01
N ALA A 11 13.30 -7.21 -8.66
CA ALA A 11 14.68 -7.64 -8.82
C ALA A 11 15.38 -7.73 -7.46
N GLY A 12 15.16 -6.73 -6.58
CA GLY A 12 15.62 -6.76 -5.20
C GLY A 12 15.09 -7.97 -4.43
N ALA A 13 13.81 -8.29 -4.58
CA ALA A 13 13.19 -9.48 -3.99
C ALA A 13 13.89 -10.78 -4.43
N ILE A 14 14.05 -10.96 -5.75
CA ILE A 14 14.69 -12.15 -6.32
C ILE A 14 16.12 -12.29 -5.83
N LEU A 15 16.91 -11.20 -5.87
CA LEU A 15 18.31 -11.21 -5.42
C LEU A 15 18.43 -11.52 -3.93
N ALA A 16 17.63 -10.87 -3.08
CA ALA A 16 17.66 -11.08 -1.64
C ALA A 16 17.30 -12.52 -1.25
N TRP A 17 16.22 -13.08 -1.83
CA TRP A 17 15.80 -14.44 -1.53
C TRP A 17 16.74 -15.50 -2.10
N ARG A 18 17.28 -15.26 -3.30
CA ARG A 18 18.29 -16.15 -3.91
C ARG A 18 19.58 -16.16 -3.08
N HIS A 19 20.03 -15.01 -2.58
CA HIS A 19 21.20 -14.91 -1.69
C HIS A 19 20.93 -15.60 -0.34
N ARG A 20 19.75 -15.40 0.25
CA ARG A 20 19.42 -15.94 1.57
C ARG A 20 19.23 -17.45 1.61
N ALA A 21 18.53 -18.02 0.64
CA ALA A 21 18.10 -19.42 0.69
C ALA A 21 18.05 -20.11 -0.69
N GLY A 22 18.70 -19.52 -1.71
CA GLY A 22 18.74 -20.08 -3.06
C GLY A 22 17.35 -20.33 -3.64
N ALA A 23 17.18 -21.50 -4.26
CA ALA A 23 15.90 -21.90 -4.85
C ALA A 23 14.78 -22.07 -3.81
N ALA A 24 15.11 -22.41 -2.55
CA ALA A 24 14.11 -22.53 -1.49
C ALA A 24 13.49 -21.17 -1.14
N GLY A 25 14.30 -20.11 -1.12
CA GLY A 25 13.82 -18.73 -0.91
C GLY A 25 12.87 -18.27 -2.01
N LEU A 26 13.22 -18.50 -3.27
CA LEU A 26 12.36 -18.13 -4.41
C LEU A 26 11.03 -18.93 -4.40
N ARG A 27 11.08 -20.21 -4.05
CA ARG A 27 9.87 -21.02 -3.87
C ARG A 27 8.99 -20.51 -2.73
N ALA A 28 9.58 -20.11 -1.61
CA ALA A 28 8.84 -19.52 -0.50
C ALA A 28 8.17 -18.20 -0.90
N LEU A 29 8.89 -17.30 -1.58
CA LEU A 29 8.33 -16.05 -2.10
C LEU A 29 7.16 -16.30 -3.05
N TRP A 30 7.32 -17.20 -4.03
CA TRP A 30 6.26 -17.56 -4.97
C TRP A 30 5.04 -18.16 -4.27
N ARG A 31 5.26 -19.08 -3.33
CA ARG A 31 4.18 -19.69 -2.55
C ARG A 31 3.41 -18.65 -1.75
N HIS A 32 4.11 -17.74 -1.07
CA HIS A 32 3.49 -16.63 -0.34
C HIS A 32 2.80 -15.62 -1.25
N LEU A 33 3.05 -15.63 -2.56
CA LEU A 33 2.29 -14.86 -3.53
C LEU A 33 1.02 -15.58 -3.98
N VAL A 34 1.05 -16.88 -4.30
CA VAL A 34 -0.07 -17.54 -5.01
C VAL A 34 -0.87 -18.54 -4.18
N ASP A 35 -0.31 -19.06 -3.08
CA ASP A 35 -0.96 -20.09 -2.28
C ASP A 35 -1.91 -19.47 -1.25
N VAL A 36 -3.17 -19.27 -1.69
CA VAL A 36 -4.21 -18.68 -0.86
C VAL A 36 -4.50 -19.47 0.42
N ARG A 37 -4.10 -20.74 0.50
CA ARG A 37 -4.28 -21.60 1.69
C ARG A 37 -3.38 -21.21 2.87
N ILE A 38 -2.35 -20.40 2.63
CA ILE A 38 -1.54 -19.78 3.71
C ILE A 38 -2.43 -18.95 4.65
N SER A 39 -3.44 -18.29 4.09
CA SER A 39 -4.37 -17.47 4.82
C SER A 39 -5.74 -18.14 4.91
N ASP A 40 -6.54 -17.70 5.88
CA ASP A 40 -7.95 -18.05 5.98
C ASP A 40 -8.81 -16.78 5.85
N TRP A 41 -10.12 -16.95 5.92
CA TRP A 41 -11.07 -15.83 5.79
C TRP A 41 -10.79 -14.68 6.76
N ARG A 42 -10.27 -14.96 7.97
CA ARG A 42 -9.96 -13.93 8.97
C ARG A 42 -8.78 -13.05 8.53
N GLY A 43 -7.84 -13.63 7.79
CA GLY A 43 -6.71 -12.88 7.23
C GLY A 43 -7.17 -11.94 6.12
N TRP A 44 -8.07 -12.42 5.26
CA TRP A 44 -8.71 -11.61 4.23
C TRP A 44 -9.61 -10.51 4.83
N THR A 45 -10.35 -10.78 5.91
CA THR A 45 -11.13 -9.73 6.59
C THR A 45 -10.24 -8.64 7.18
N GLY A 46 -9.04 -8.99 7.69
CA GLY A 46 -8.07 -8.00 8.16
C GLY A 46 -7.62 -7.05 7.04
N ALA A 47 -7.57 -7.52 5.79
CA ALA A 47 -7.22 -6.70 4.64
C ALA A 47 -8.38 -5.85 4.10
N LEU A 48 -9.61 -6.33 4.27
CA LEU A 48 -10.82 -5.61 3.90
C LEU A 48 -11.11 -4.44 4.84
N LEU A 49 -10.57 -4.43 6.06
CA LEU A 49 -10.75 -3.33 7.01
C LEU A 49 -10.15 -2.00 6.50
N PRO A 50 -8.85 -1.91 6.11
CA PRO A 50 -8.29 -0.72 5.48
C PRO A 50 -9.03 -0.30 4.20
N ALA A 51 -9.42 -1.27 3.38
CA ALA A 51 -10.14 -1.05 2.12
C ALA A 51 -11.53 -0.42 2.33
N GLY A 52 -12.34 -1.02 3.21
CA GLY A 52 -13.67 -0.52 3.55
C GLY A 52 -13.59 0.84 4.23
N TYR A 53 -12.59 1.04 5.08
CA TYR A 53 -12.36 2.34 5.71
C TYR A 53 -12.02 3.43 4.69
N PHE A 54 -11.19 3.13 3.68
CA PHE A 54 -10.89 4.09 2.62
C PHE A 54 -12.15 4.49 1.83
N ALA A 55 -12.99 3.51 1.46
CA ALA A 55 -14.25 3.79 0.78
C ALA A 55 -15.21 4.65 1.63
N VAL A 56 -15.32 4.37 2.93
CA VAL A 56 -16.11 5.19 3.87
C VAL A 56 -15.55 6.60 3.96
N ALA A 57 -14.22 6.74 4.08
CA ALA A 57 -13.59 8.04 4.19
C ALA A 57 -13.78 8.91 2.94
N SER A 58 -13.65 8.32 1.75
CA SER A 58 -13.99 9.01 0.51
C SER A 58 -15.47 9.43 0.49
N THR A 59 -16.39 8.57 0.93
CA THR A 59 -17.82 8.93 1.03
C THR A 59 -18.07 10.08 2.00
N VAL A 60 -17.36 10.12 3.13
CA VAL A 60 -17.44 11.22 4.10
C VAL A 60 -16.89 12.51 3.48
N VAL A 61 -15.76 12.45 2.78
CA VAL A 61 -15.22 13.61 2.04
C VAL A 61 -16.25 14.12 1.03
N PHE A 62 -16.88 13.24 0.26
CA PHE A 62 -17.97 13.61 -0.66
C PHE A 62 -19.10 14.32 0.08
N ALA A 63 -19.61 13.73 1.17
CA ALA A 63 -20.72 14.29 1.94
C ALA A 63 -20.41 15.66 2.55
N LEU A 64 -19.16 15.89 2.98
CA LEU A 64 -18.73 17.13 3.62
C LEU A 64 -18.34 18.22 2.64
N THR A 65 -17.87 17.87 1.45
CA THR A 65 -17.27 18.82 0.50
C THR A 65 -18.08 19.01 -0.78
N GLY A 66 -19.01 18.11 -1.08
CA GLY A 66 -19.79 18.11 -2.32
C GLY A 66 -19.01 17.72 -3.57
N VAL A 67 -17.72 17.36 -3.46
CA VAL A 67 -16.85 17.01 -4.59
C VAL A 67 -17.32 15.74 -5.25
N THR A 68 -17.70 15.81 -6.53
CA THR A 68 -18.04 14.61 -7.30
C THR A 68 -16.80 13.81 -7.72
N PHE A 69 -16.97 12.50 -7.85
CA PHE A 69 -15.90 11.57 -8.22
C PHE A 69 -15.85 11.31 -9.73
N ARG A 70 -14.67 10.95 -10.23
CA ARG A 70 -14.35 10.91 -11.67
C ARG A 70 -15.08 9.85 -12.51
N SER A 71 -15.80 8.89 -11.93
CA SER A 71 -16.31 7.78 -12.75
C SER A 71 -17.72 7.29 -12.46
N GLU A 72 -18.41 7.00 -13.56
CA GLU A 72 -19.48 6.00 -13.70
C GLU A 72 -18.92 4.69 -14.27
N VAL A 73 -17.83 4.12 -13.72
CA VAL A 73 -17.43 2.76 -14.16
C VAL A 73 -18.39 1.73 -13.59
N GLY A 74 -19.10 1.04 -14.48
CA GLY A 74 -19.90 -0.13 -14.10
C GLY A 74 -19.05 -1.25 -13.49
N PRO A 75 -19.66 -2.27 -12.85
CA PRO A 75 -18.95 -3.31 -12.10
C PRO A 75 -17.85 -4.05 -12.88
N LEU A 76 -18.06 -4.30 -14.18
CA LEU A 76 -17.06 -4.95 -15.04
C LEU A 76 -15.85 -4.04 -15.30
N GLY A 77 -16.08 -2.75 -15.50
CA GLY A 77 -14.99 -1.77 -15.66
C GLY A 77 -14.18 -1.64 -14.38
N PHE A 78 -14.84 -1.61 -13.23
CA PHE A 78 -14.19 -1.63 -11.93
C PHE A 78 -13.29 -2.87 -11.77
N ALA A 79 -13.82 -4.07 -12.04
CA ALA A 79 -13.04 -5.31 -11.92
C ALA A 79 -11.83 -5.35 -12.86
N GLY A 80 -12.00 -4.90 -14.12
CA GLY A 80 -10.91 -4.83 -15.09
C GLY A 80 -9.80 -3.87 -14.68
N LEU A 81 -10.15 -2.68 -14.19
CA LEU A 81 -9.18 -1.69 -13.74
C LEU A 81 -8.47 -2.10 -12.45
N LEU A 82 -9.19 -2.72 -11.50
CA LEU A 82 -8.58 -3.29 -10.29
C LEU A 82 -7.57 -4.38 -10.66
N LEU A 83 -7.92 -5.29 -11.56
CA LEU A 83 -7.01 -6.33 -12.02
C LEU A 83 -5.77 -5.74 -12.69
N ALA A 84 -5.95 -4.75 -13.57
CA ALA A 84 -4.83 -4.04 -14.18
C ALA A 84 -3.93 -3.39 -13.13
N SER A 85 -4.51 -2.75 -12.10
CA SER A 85 -3.75 -2.16 -11.00
C SER A 85 -2.97 -3.21 -10.20
N CYS A 86 -3.58 -4.36 -9.90
CA CYS A 86 -2.92 -5.47 -9.23
C CYS A 86 -1.70 -5.98 -10.01
N VAL A 87 -1.80 -6.08 -11.33
CA VAL A 87 -0.68 -6.48 -12.21
C VAL A 87 0.47 -5.48 -12.14
N LEU A 88 0.18 -4.19 -12.00
CA LEU A 88 1.22 -3.16 -11.91
C LEU A 88 1.94 -3.18 -10.56
N VAL A 89 1.21 -3.39 -9.46
CA VAL A 89 1.78 -3.30 -8.11
C VAL A 89 2.33 -4.62 -7.57
N ILE A 90 2.12 -5.74 -8.27
CA ILE A 90 2.58 -7.06 -7.80
C ILE A 90 4.08 -7.11 -7.57
N GLY A 91 4.87 -6.49 -8.44
CA GLY A 91 6.33 -6.44 -8.29
C GLY A 91 6.77 -5.60 -7.11
N GLU A 92 6.05 -4.50 -6.84
CA GLU A 92 6.27 -3.67 -5.65
C GLU A 92 6.02 -4.47 -4.37
N GLU A 93 4.87 -5.13 -4.26
CA GLU A 93 4.51 -5.89 -3.05
C GLU A 93 5.41 -7.11 -2.82
N LEU A 94 5.95 -7.74 -3.88
CA LEU A 94 6.98 -8.77 -3.75
C LEU A 94 8.27 -8.23 -3.11
N GLY A 95 8.67 -7.00 -3.47
CA GLY A 95 9.79 -6.30 -2.83
C GLY A 95 9.47 -5.87 -1.39
N TRP A 96 8.33 -5.21 -1.19
CA TRP A 96 7.96 -4.66 0.11
C TRP A 96 7.52 -5.72 1.11
N ARG A 97 6.44 -6.47 0.81
CA ARG A 97 5.79 -7.42 1.74
C ARG A 97 6.33 -8.83 1.59
N GLY A 98 6.70 -9.21 0.37
CA GLY A 98 7.34 -10.50 0.11
C GLY A 98 8.79 -10.59 0.61
N THR A 99 9.46 -9.46 0.83
CA THR A 99 10.91 -9.46 1.10
C THR A 99 11.34 -8.49 2.20
N GLN A 100 11.27 -7.18 1.98
CA GLN A 100 11.85 -6.18 2.88
C GLN A 100 11.22 -6.23 4.27
N LEU A 101 9.89 -6.25 4.35
CA LEU A 101 9.14 -6.30 5.60
C LEU A 101 9.46 -7.58 6.42
N PRO A 102 9.34 -8.81 5.88
CA PRO A 102 9.70 -10.03 6.61
C PRO A 102 11.13 -10.05 7.13
N LEU A 103 12.09 -9.52 6.35
CA LEU A 103 13.49 -9.41 6.79
C LEU A 103 13.64 -8.43 7.96
N LEU A 104 13.02 -7.25 7.87
CA LEU A 104 13.06 -6.26 8.94
C LEU A 104 12.32 -6.74 10.21
N GLN A 105 11.28 -7.55 10.06
CA GLN A 105 10.52 -8.10 11.19
C GLN A 105 11.28 -9.20 11.95
N GLU A 106 12.41 -9.72 11.45
CA GLU A 106 13.25 -10.68 12.20
C GLU A 106 13.88 -10.05 13.43
N THR A 107 14.45 -8.86 13.25
CA THR A 107 15.18 -8.14 14.30
C THR A 107 14.40 -6.94 14.86
N GLY A 108 13.31 -6.53 14.20
CA GLY A 108 12.46 -5.40 14.58
C GLY A 108 11.03 -5.76 14.98
N GLY A 109 10.27 -4.75 15.40
CA GLY A 109 8.81 -4.85 15.56
C GLY A 109 8.09 -4.38 14.29
N ALA A 110 6.88 -4.88 14.07
CA ALA A 110 6.09 -4.61 12.87
C ALA A 110 5.92 -3.12 12.55
N LEU A 111 5.71 -2.26 13.57
CA LEU A 111 5.58 -0.81 13.36
C LEU A 111 6.89 -0.19 12.85
N ARG A 112 8.03 -0.51 13.48
CA ARG A 112 9.34 -0.01 13.05
C ARG A 112 9.66 -0.48 11.64
N SER A 113 9.40 -1.74 11.34
CA SER A 113 9.58 -2.32 10.00
C SER A 113 8.68 -1.63 8.98
N SER A 114 7.42 -1.31 9.33
CA SER A 114 6.49 -0.55 8.49
C SER A 114 7.03 0.82 8.13
N VAL A 115 7.58 1.56 9.10
CA VAL A 115 8.14 2.90 8.86
C VAL A 115 9.35 2.84 7.92
N VAL A 116 10.23 1.85 8.08
CA VAL A 116 11.39 1.68 7.17
C VAL A 116 10.92 1.34 5.74
N VAL A 117 9.90 0.50 5.61
CA VAL A 117 9.27 0.21 4.31
C VAL A 117 8.64 1.46 3.72
N ALA A 118 7.93 2.29 4.51
CA ALA A 118 7.34 3.54 4.04
C ALA A 118 8.37 4.53 3.50
N VAL A 119 9.53 4.63 4.17
CA VAL A 119 10.65 5.45 3.72
C VAL A 119 11.19 4.91 2.39
N SER A 120 11.43 3.60 2.31
CA SER A 120 11.92 2.96 1.08
C SER A 120 10.94 3.14 -0.09
N TRP A 121 9.64 3.00 0.18
CA TRP A 121 8.56 3.27 -0.76
C TRP A 121 8.61 4.72 -1.23
N ALA A 122 8.67 5.70 -0.32
CA ALA A 122 8.71 7.12 -0.65
C ALA A 122 9.89 7.47 -1.57
N PHE A 123 11.08 6.98 -1.24
CA PHE A 123 12.28 7.20 -2.06
C PHE A 123 12.22 6.47 -3.40
N TRP A 124 11.61 5.28 -3.47
CA TRP A 124 11.37 4.59 -4.75
C TRP A 124 10.53 5.45 -5.71
N HIS A 125 9.59 6.21 -5.17
CA HIS A 125 8.70 7.08 -5.95
C HIS A 125 9.27 8.48 -6.17
N LEU A 126 10.49 8.77 -5.70
CA LEU A 126 11.09 10.10 -5.85
C LEU A 126 11.10 10.60 -7.31
N PRO A 127 11.44 9.80 -8.35
CA PRO A 127 11.37 10.27 -9.72
C PRO A 127 9.96 10.70 -10.15
N LEU A 128 8.94 9.98 -9.70
CA LEU A 128 7.54 10.32 -9.98
C LEU A 128 7.11 11.58 -9.23
N VAL A 129 7.52 11.72 -7.96
CA VAL A 129 7.25 12.92 -7.16
C VAL A 129 7.91 14.15 -7.77
N LEU A 130 9.16 14.05 -8.24
CA LEU A 130 9.83 15.16 -8.91
C LEU A 130 9.19 15.56 -10.24
N MET A 131 8.61 14.59 -10.97
CA MET A 131 7.98 14.86 -12.26
C MET A 131 6.52 15.34 -12.15
N TRP A 132 5.78 14.92 -11.12
CA TRP A 132 4.31 15.11 -11.05
C TRP A 132 3.81 15.67 -9.72
N GLY A 133 4.68 15.81 -8.71
CA GLY A 133 4.29 16.07 -7.32
C GLY A 133 3.91 17.51 -7.00
N ALA A 134 4.40 18.49 -7.77
CA ALA A 134 4.13 19.91 -7.53
C ALA A 134 3.45 20.63 -8.73
N GLY A 135 3.10 19.90 -9.78
CA GLY A 135 2.42 20.43 -10.97
C GLY A 135 3.39 20.92 -12.07
N PRO A 136 2.88 21.18 -13.28
CA PRO A 136 3.71 21.44 -14.47
C PRO A 136 4.56 22.72 -14.39
N ASP A 137 4.15 23.70 -13.58
CA ASP A 137 4.84 25.00 -13.44
C ASP A 137 5.70 25.11 -12.16
N SER A 138 5.86 23.99 -11.43
CA SER A 138 6.60 23.99 -10.17
C SER A 138 8.11 24.06 -10.36
N SER A 139 8.78 24.78 -9.45
CA SER A 139 10.23 24.76 -9.36
C SER A 139 10.73 23.37 -8.90
N PRO A 140 12.00 23.00 -9.22
CA PRO A 140 12.59 21.76 -8.72
C PRO A 140 12.57 21.62 -7.19
N LEU A 141 12.64 22.76 -6.47
CA LEU A 141 12.54 22.79 -5.01
C LEU A 141 11.13 22.41 -4.54
N GLU A 142 10.09 22.99 -5.14
CA GLU A 142 8.70 22.67 -4.81
C GLU A 142 8.36 21.21 -5.13
N ALA A 143 8.83 20.71 -6.27
CA ALA A 143 8.70 19.30 -6.64
C ALA A 143 9.43 18.37 -5.65
N GLY A 144 10.60 18.77 -5.15
CA GLY A 144 11.31 18.05 -4.10
C GLY A 144 10.56 18.06 -2.76
N LEU A 145 9.96 19.19 -2.38
CA LEU A 145 9.19 19.34 -1.15
C LEU A 145 7.90 18.49 -1.15
N ALA A 146 7.36 18.14 -2.32
CA ALA A 146 6.23 17.22 -2.45
C ALA A 146 6.53 15.80 -1.93
N LEU A 147 7.79 15.44 -1.70
CA LEU A 147 8.16 14.19 -1.04
C LEU A 147 7.70 14.12 0.42
N ILE A 148 7.62 15.27 1.11
CA ILE A 148 7.21 15.33 2.52
C ILE A 148 5.76 14.85 2.70
N PRO A 149 4.74 15.46 2.04
CA PRO A 149 3.38 14.96 2.14
C PRO A 149 3.25 13.54 1.58
N TYR A 150 4.03 13.16 0.57
CA TYR A 150 4.05 11.78 0.08
C TYR A 150 4.55 10.78 1.14
N LEU A 151 5.64 11.10 1.85
CA LEU A 151 6.15 10.27 2.94
C LEU A 151 5.15 10.18 4.11
N LEU A 152 4.50 11.29 4.46
CA LEU A 152 3.46 11.30 5.49
C LEU A 152 2.26 10.43 5.11
N LEU A 153 1.99 10.26 3.82
CA LEU A 153 0.96 9.36 3.29
C LEU A 153 1.41 7.90 3.29
N THR A 154 2.67 7.62 2.89
CA THR A 154 3.16 6.23 2.79
C THR A 154 3.33 5.55 4.15
N ILE A 155 3.58 6.30 5.23
CA ILE A 155 3.72 5.73 6.58
C ILE A 155 2.44 4.99 7.03
N PRO A 156 1.28 5.64 7.15
CA PRO A 156 0.06 4.96 7.58
C PRO A 156 -0.34 3.85 6.61
N MET A 157 -0.12 4.04 5.31
CA MET A 157 -0.33 3.00 4.29
C MET A 157 0.54 1.77 4.52
N ALA A 158 1.82 1.96 4.82
CA ALA A 158 2.73 0.85 5.12
C ALA A 158 2.30 0.09 6.38
N VAL A 159 1.81 0.80 7.40
CA VAL A 159 1.23 0.20 8.62
C VAL A 159 0.00 -0.64 8.29
N MET A 160 -0.95 -0.10 7.52
CA MET A 160 -2.16 -0.82 7.10
C MET A 160 -1.86 -2.07 6.28
N HIS A 161 -0.94 -2.00 5.32
CA HIS A 161 -0.51 -3.16 4.56
C HIS A 161 0.24 -4.18 5.41
N THR A 162 1.06 -3.74 6.36
CA THR A 162 1.74 -4.65 7.29
C THR A 162 0.75 -5.38 8.17
N PHE A 163 -0.27 -4.68 8.66
CA PHE A 163 -1.39 -5.28 9.38
C PHE A 163 -2.11 -6.33 8.54
N ALA A 164 -2.46 -6.01 7.29
CA ALA A 164 -3.11 -6.94 6.38
C ALA A 164 -2.24 -8.17 6.09
N PHE A 165 -0.96 -7.97 5.78
CA PHE A 165 0.01 -9.02 5.50
C PHE A 165 0.22 -9.97 6.69
N ASN A 166 0.45 -9.41 7.89
CA ASN A 166 0.64 -10.19 9.11
C ASN A 166 -0.67 -10.93 9.50
N SER A 167 -1.83 -10.28 9.36
CA SER A 167 -3.14 -10.91 9.57
C SER A 167 -3.41 -12.05 8.59
N ALA A 168 -2.88 -11.96 7.38
CA ALA A 168 -2.96 -12.98 6.34
C ALA A 168 -1.83 -14.02 6.41
N ARG A 169 -1.09 -14.12 7.53
CA ARG A 169 0.01 -15.08 7.73
C ARG A 169 1.08 -15.01 6.64
N GLY A 170 1.23 -13.85 6.02
CA GLY A 170 2.27 -13.60 5.02
C GLY A 170 1.83 -13.82 3.58
N LEU A 171 0.52 -13.95 3.30
CA LEU A 171 0.03 -14.01 1.93
C LEU A 171 0.18 -12.63 1.26
N VAL A 172 1.16 -12.49 0.37
CA VAL A 172 1.50 -11.26 -0.35
C VAL A 172 0.35 -10.80 -1.25
N LEU A 173 -0.44 -11.74 -1.81
CA LEU A 173 -1.60 -11.42 -2.66
C LEU A 173 -2.58 -10.46 -1.99
N VAL A 174 -2.75 -10.59 -0.68
CA VAL A 174 -3.62 -9.71 0.10
C VAL A 174 -3.16 -8.26 0.02
N SER A 175 -1.85 -8.02 0.12
CA SER A 175 -1.28 -6.68 -0.01
C SER A 175 -1.29 -6.17 -1.45
N VAL A 176 -1.17 -7.07 -2.45
CA VAL A 176 -1.33 -6.73 -3.89
C VAL A 176 -2.73 -6.21 -4.17
N VAL A 177 -3.76 -6.92 -3.70
CA VAL A 177 -5.16 -6.50 -3.87
C VAL A 177 -5.42 -5.19 -3.13
N LEU A 178 -4.93 -5.05 -1.90
CA LEU A 178 -5.08 -3.80 -1.13
C LEU A 178 -4.39 -2.61 -1.82
N HIS A 179 -3.18 -2.80 -2.34
CA HIS A 179 -2.46 -1.78 -3.09
C HIS A 179 -3.23 -1.40 -4.37
N GLY A 180 -3.63 -2.40 -5.16
CA GLY A 180 -4.38 -2.17 -6.40
C GLY A 180 -5.70 -1.44 -6.13
N LEU A 181 -6.39 -1.80 -5.05
CA LEU A 181 -7.61 -1.13 -4.63
C LEU A 181 -7.34 0.31 -4.21
N HIS A 182 -6.28 0.59 -3.45
CA HIS A 182 -5.90 1.96 -3.09
C HIS A 182 -5.63 2.82 -4.33
N ASN A 183 -4.83 2.32 -5.27
CA ASN A 183 -4.52 3.03 -6.51
C ASN A 183 -5.80 3.27 -7.35
N HIS A 184 -6.67 2.26 -7.41
CA HIS A 184 -7.92 2.37 -8.15
C HIS A 184 -8.90 3.35 -7.50
N LEU A 185 -9.09 3.28 -6.18
CA LEU A 185 -9.97 4.19 -5.45
C LEU A 185 -9.43 5.62 -5.49
N ASN A 186 -8.11 5.86 -5.49
CA ASN A 186 -7.56 7.19 -5.75
C ASN A 186 -7.86 7.70 -7.16
N ALA A 187 -7.83 6.82 -8.17
CA ALA A 187 -8.09 7.19 -9.56
C ALA A 187 -9.58 7.48 -9.82
N VAL A 188 -10.47 6.71 -9.19
CA VAL A 188 -11.93 6.79 -9.34
C VAL A 188 -12.53 7.84 -8.40
N LEU A 189 -12.12 7.84 -7.13
CA LEU A 189 -12.59 8.76 -6.10
C LEU A 189 -11.73 10.03 -5.99
N GLY A 190 -10.95 10.33 -7.04
CA GLY A 190 -10.28 11.62 -7.17
C GLY A 190 -11.27 12.74 -7.56
N PRO A 191 -11.01 14.01 -7.22
CA PRO A 191 -11.87 15.13 -7.61
C PRO A 191 -12.03 15.21 -9.13
N ASN A 192 -13.26 15.41 -9.62
CA ASN A 192 -13.54 15.64 -11.03
C ASN A 192 -12.89 16.96 -11.48
N PRO A 193 -11.95 16.95 -12.45
CA PRO A 193 -11.26 18.16 -12.90
C PRO A 193 -12.17 19.17 -13.64
N ALA A 194 -13.43 18.82 -13.93
CA ALA A 194 -14.37 19.65 -14.68
C ALA A 194 -15.21 20.64 -13.84
N GLU A 195 -15.04 20.72 -12.51
CA GLU A 195 -15.83 21.60 -11.64
C GLU A 195 -15.03 22.83 -11.14
N ASP A 196 -15.58 24.04 -11.35
CA ASP A 196 -14.97 25.35 -11.06
C ASP A 196 -14.85 25.69 -9.55
N ALA A 197 -13.82 26.48 -9.21
CA ALA A 197 -13.53 27.31 -8.00
C ALA A 197 -13.92 26.82 -6.58
N ALA A 198 -15.11 26.28 -6.35
CA ALA A 198 -15.49 25.55 -5.14
C ALA A 198 -14.60 24.30 -4.92
N LEU A 199 -14.11 23.72 -6.02
CA LEU A 199 -13.18 22.60 -6.05
C LEU A 199 -11.78 22.93 -5.52
N ALA A 200 -11.35 24.20 -5.57
CA ALA A 200 -10.04 24.60 -5.03
C ALA A 200 -9.99 24.52 -3.50
N ARG A 201 -11.08 24.89 -2.82
CA ARG A 201 -11.22 24.74 -1.36
C ARG A 201 -11.46 23.29 -0.95
N ALA A 202 -12.25 22.56 -1.73
CA ALA A 202 -12.53 21.16 -1.46
C ALA A 202 -11.32 20.24 -1.73
N GLY A 203 -10.54 20.50 -2.79
CA GLY A 203 -9.27 19.84 -3.07
C GLY A 203 -8.18 20.17 -2.05
N ALA A 204 -8.17 21.41 -1.51
CA ALA A 204 -7.28 21.79 -0.42
C ALA A 204 -7.60 21.06 0.90
N LEU A 205 -8.86 20.68 1.13
CA LEU A 205 -9.28 19.95 2.33
C LEU A 205 -9.25 18.43 2.15
N SER A 206 -9.48 17.90 0.95
CA SER A 206 -9.55 16.47 0.71
C SER A 206 -8.24 15.75 1.01
N GLY A 207 -7.08 16.35 0.65
CA GLY A 207 -5.77 15.80 0.95
C GLY A 207 -5.51 15.64 2.46
N PRO A 208 -5.58 16.73 3.25
CA PRO A 208 -5.44 16.66 4.70
C PRO A 208 -6.48 15.77 5.40
N VAL A 209 -7.73 15.74 4.94
CA VAL A 209 -8.77 14.87 5.52
C VAL A 209 -8.44 13.40 5.27
N LEU A 210 -8.12 13.02 4.03
CA LEU A 210 -7.70 11.65 3.70
C LEU A 210 -6.42 11.25 4.45
N MET A 211 -5.48 12.18 4.60
CA MET A 211 -4.28 11.98 5.43
C MET A 211 -4.66 11.69 6.88
N GLY A 212 -5.48 12.54 7.51
CA GLY A 212 -5.93 12.36 8.90
C GLY A 212 -6.68 11.05 9.11
N VAL A 213 -7.52 10.68 8.15
CA VAL A 213 -8.22 9.40 8.04
C VAL A 213 -7.22 8.23 8.07
N PHE A 214 -6.23 8.21 7.18
CA PHE A 214 -5.23 7.15 7.14
C PHE A 214 -4.43 7.04 8.42
N TRP A 215 -4.02 8.17 8.99
CA TRP A 215 -3.33 8.21 10.27
C TRP A 215 -4.20 7.69 11.41
N SER A 216 -5.50 8.00 11.43
CA SER A 216 -6.40 7.50 12.47
C SER A 216 -6.51 5.98 12.47
N VAL A 217 -6.52 5.34 11.29
CA VAL A 217 -6.49 3.87 11.20
C VAL A 217 -5.15 3.32 11.61
N ALA A 218 -4.05 3.87 11.11
CA ALA A 218 -2.73 3.41 11.49
C ALA A 218 -2.51 3.48 13.02
N VAL A 219 -2.94 4.57 13.65
CA VAL A 219 -2.92 4.75 15.11
C VAL A 219 -3.86 3.78 15.80
N GLY A 220 -5.09 3.61 15.30
CA GLY A 220 -6.07 2.65 15.85
C GLY A 220 -5.53 1.22 15.82
N LEU A 221 -4.92 0.79 14.71
CA LEU A 221 -4.27 -0.51 14.58
C LEU A 221 -3.07 -0.65 15.53
N TRP A 222 -2.27 0.41 15.69
CA TRP A 222 -1.17 0.43 16.63
C TRP A 222 -1.64 0.28 18.08
N ILE A 223 -2.69 0.99 18.48
CA ILE A 223 -3.28 0.89 19.82
C ILE A 223 -3.87 -0.51 20.05
N ALA A 224 -4.63 -1.02 19.09
CA ALA A 224 -5.34 -2.29 19.22
C ALA A 224 -4.41 -3.51 19.25
N PHE A 225 -3.37 -3.53 18.40
CA PHE A 225 -2.53 -4.72 18.18
C PHE A 225 -1.09 -4.58 18.67
N ARG A 226 -0.74 -3.41 19.22
CA ARG A 226 0.60 -3.04 19.71
C ARG A 226 1.66 -3.04 18.59
N GLY A 227 2.66 -2.15 18.72
CA GLY A 227 3.65 -1.92 17.66
C GLY A 227 4.60 -3.10 17.36
N ARG A 228 4.64 -4.14 18.20
CA ARG A 228 5.54 -5.30 18.01
C ARG A 228 5.04 -6.24 16.93
N ASP A 229 3.74 -6.53 16.92
CA ASP A 229 3.12 -7.54 16.05
C ASP A 229 2.21 -6.92 15.00
N LEU A 230 1.50 -5.84 15.37
CA LEU A 230 0.59 -5.08 14.50
C LEU A 230 -0.37 -6.01 13.72
N ALA A 231 -0.85 -7.08 14.35
CA ALA A 231 -1.86 -7.99 13.81
C ALA A 231 -2.34 -8.96 14.91
N PRO A 232 -3.54 -9.56 14.77
CA PRO A 232 -4.03 -10.58 15.70
C PRO A 232 -3.18 -11.87 15.71
N ARG A 233 -2.38 -12.11 14.66
CA ARG A 233 -1.70 -13.39 14.41
C ARG A 233 -0.19 -13.34 14.59
N GLY A 234 0.33 -12.25 15.13
CA GLY A 234 1.76 -12.02 15.21
C GLY A 234 2.35 -11.52 13.88
N LYS A 235 3.59 -11.04 13.95
CA LYS A 235 4.35 -10.64 12.76
C LYS A 235 4.87 -11.83 11.97
N VAL A 236 4.98 -11.67 10.66
CA VAL A 236 5.55 -12.66 9.73
C VAL A 236 7.01 -12.32 9.42
N THR A 237 7.92 -13.25 9.62
CA THR A 237 9.36 -13.07 9.37
C THR A 237 9.83 -13.87 8.16
N ALA A 238 11.00 -13.53 7.61
CA ALA A 238 11.54 -14.28 6.47
C ALA A 238 11.82 -15.76 6.85
N SER A 239 12.30 -16.05 8.06
CA SER A 239 12.39 -17.43 8.57
C SER A 239 11.02 -18.14 8.59
N SER A 240 9.97 -17.49 9.08
CA SER A 240 8.63 -18.11 9.11
C SER A 240 8.06 -18.42 7.72
N MET A 241 8.43 -17.62 6.70
CA MET A 241 8.03 -17.86 5.32
C MET A 241 8.74 -19.07 4.69
N LEU A 242 10.00 -19.33 5.10
CA LEU A 242 10.75 -20.53 4.68
C LEU A 242 10.19 -21.79 5.36
N GLU A 243 9.80 -21.68 6.62
CA GLU A 243 9.32 -22.79 7.43
C GLU A 243 7.86 -23.17 7.15
N SER A 244 7.08 -22.29 6.50
CA SER A 244 5.68 -22.58 6.18
C SER A 244 5.60 -23.90 5.40
N ARG A 245 4.79 -24.84 5.90
CA ARG A 245 4.51 -26.12 5.24
C ARG A 245 3.13 -26.05 4.59
N PRO A 246 2.92 -26.75 3.46
CA PRO A 246 1.61 -26.87 2.84
C PRO A 246 0.59 -27.54 3.77
#